data_AF-A0A9R0JMS6-F1
#
_entry.id   AF-A0A9R0JMS6-F1
#
_cell.length_a   1.000
_cell.length_b   1.000
_cell.length_c   1.000
_cell.angle_alpha   90.00
_cell.angle_beta   90.00
_cell.angle_gamma   90.00
#
_symmetry.space_group_name_H-M   'P 1'
#
loop_
_entity.id
_entity.type
_entity.pdbx_description
1 polymer ?
#
loop_
_entity_poly.entity_id
_entity_poly.type
_entity_poly.pdbx_seq_one_letter_code
_entity_poly.pdbx_strand_id
1 'polypeptide(L)'
;MVKLASARESRLYGPRLSRNRAEYMNAGLYLFATVILLTGFLAQFSMEPRSGLVLLLIGYFLIAAVNVHDLVAHLAGIDYRLPLMEFDVQLGLVEFAVPVVQILGSLLSFLGILFLLILGNTWVWLGVFGSLLLFIGGLMNVVKVFKMQQMNGLRLEKLRGGAQEGLVRVREGRVPLITDESLSTRRFQGAEPKKPIAATPYKDVLVSNT
;
A
#
# COMPACT_ATOMS: atom_id res chain seq x y z
N MET A 1 2.12 8.27 2.96
CA MET A 1 0.94 7.66 2.31
C MET A 1 1.23 7.49 0.84
N VAL A 2 1.70 6.32 0.44
CA VAL A 2 1.81 5.94 -0.97
C VAL A 2 0.72 4.90 -1.18
N LYS A 3 -0.31 5.27 -1.94
CA LYS A 3 -1.32 4.35 -2.47
C LYS A 3 -0.59 3.33 -3.34
N LEU A 4 -0.22 2.21 -2.75
CA LEU A 4 0.01 1.00 -3.52
C LEU A 4 -1.35 0.35 -3.64
N ALA A 5 -2.00 0.63 -4.78
CA ALA A 5 -2.97 -0.24 -5.39
C ALA A 5 -2.32 -1.61 -5.51
N SER A 6 -2.42 -2.37 -4.42
CA SER A 6 -1.90 -3.71 -4.33
C SER A 6 -2.67 -4.53 -5.33
N ALA A 7 -1.97 -5.05 -6.33
CA ALA A 7 -2.40 -6.09 -7.24
C ALA A 7 -2.64 -7.43 -6.50
N ARG A 8 -3.35 -7.38 -5.36
CA ARG A 8 -3.98 -8.47 -4.60
C ARG A 8 -5.42 -8.68 -5.06
N GLU A 9 -5.74 -8.26 -6.28
CA GLU A 9 -7.08 -8.36 -6.88
C GLU A 9 -7.35 -9.73 -7.52
N SER A 10 -6.44 -10.70 -7.36
CA SER A 10 -6.59 -12.05 -7.89
C SER A 10 -6.42 -13.08 -6.78
N ARG A 11 -7.51 -13.33 -6.05
CA ARG A 11 -8.15 -14.64 -5.83
C ARG A 11 -9.03 -14.55 -4.58
N LEU A 12 -10.34 -14.72 -4.80
CA LEU A 12 -11.34 -15.14 -3.81
C LEU A 12 -11.75 -14.18 -2.67
N TYR A 13 -12.28 -12.96 -2.92
CA TYR A 13 -13.03 -12.27 -1.85
C TYR A 13 -14.23 -11.47 -2.38
N GLY A 14 -15.32 -11.48 -1.59
CA GLY A 14 -16.64 -10.89 -1.84
C GLY A 14 -16.68 -9.34 -1.96
N PRO A 15 -17.83 -8.68 -1.73
CA PRO A 15 -18.10 -7.34 -2.22
C PRO A 15 -17.03 -6.31 -1.82
N ARG A 16 -16.33 -5.76 -2.83
CA ARG A 16 -15.17 -4.86 -2.71
C ARG A 16 -15.39 -3.61 -1.85
N LEU A 17 -16.65 -3.23 -1.63
CA LEU A 17 -17.06 -1.98 -0.98
C LEU A 17 -16.95 -2.00 0.54
N SER A 18 -17.29 -3.11 1.22
CA SER A 18 -17.19 -3.21 2.68
C SER A 18 -15.74 -3.38 3.14
N ARG A 19 -14.94 -4.12 2.36
CA ARG A 19 -13.52 -4.37 2.62
C ARG A 19 -12.69 -3.08 2.61
N ASN A 20 -12.86 -2.24 1.58
CA ASN A 20 -12.14 -0.96 1.50
C ASN A 20 -12.45 -0.07 2.71
N ARG A 21 -13.70 -0.02 3.18
CA ARG A 21 -14.07 0.81 4.34
C ARG A 21 -13.42 0.33 5.64
N ALA A 22 -13.40 -0.98 5.87
CA ALA A 22 -12.76 -1.57 7.04
C ALA A 22 -11.24 -1.32 7.05
N GLU A 23 -10.57 -1.45 5.90
CA GLU A 23 -9.14 -1.15 5.75
C GLU A 23 -8.83 0.32 6.07
N TYR A 24 -9.63 1.27 5.58
CA TYR A 24 -9.46 2.69 5.91
C TYR A 24 -9.74 3.01 7.37
N MET A 25 -10.77 2.39 7.96
CA MET A 25 -11.05 2.54 9.38
C MET A 25 -9.89 2.01 10.23
N ASN A 26 -9.32 0.87 9.88
CA ASN A 26 -8.20 0.29 10.61
C ASN A 26 -6.95 1.17 10.53
N ALA A 27 -6.64 1.70 9.35
CA ALA A 27 -5.54 2.64 9.16
C ALA A 27 -5.75 3.96 9.93
N GLY A 28 -6.98 4.49 9.91
CA GLY A 28 -7.36 5.69 10.68
C GLY A 28 -7.25 5.46 12.18
N LEU A 29 -7.72 4.32 12.67
CA LEU A 29 -7.65 3.95 14.08
C LEU A 29 -6.20 3.74 14.54
N TYR A 30 -5.36 3.14 13.70
CA TYR A 30 -3.93 3.01 13.99
C TYR A 30 -3.26 4.38 14.12
N LEU A 31 -3.52 5.29 13.18
CA LEU A 31 -2.99 6.65 13.23
C LEU A 31 -3.46 7.38 14.50
N PHE A 32 -4.76 7.33 14.79
CA PHE A 32 -5.32 7.92 15.99
C PHE A 32 -4.69 7.35 17.28
N ALA A 33 -4.51 6.03 17.36
CA ALA A 33 -3.85 5.38 18.49
C ALA A 33 -2.39 5.83 18.64
N THR A 34 -1.65 6.00 17.54
CA THR A 34 -0.27 6.52 17.60
C THR A 34 -0.20 7.97 18.10
N VAL A 35 -1.17 8.82 17.73
CA VAL A 35 -1.27 10.19 18.23
C VAL A 35 -1.57 10.19 19.73
N ILE A 36 -2.48 9.33 20.20
CA ILE A 36 -2.76 9.15 21.63
C ILE A 36 -1.50 8.70 22.38
N LEU A 37 -0.77 7.71 21.87
CA LEU A 37 0.46 7.23 22.50
C LEU A 37 1.51 8.34 22.59
N LEU A 38 1.74 9.08 21.50
CA LEU A 38 2.65 10.22 21.49
C LEU A 38 2.24 11.25 22.54
N THR A 39 0.96 11.59 22.59
CA THR A 39 0.41 12.56 23.55
C THR A 39 0.57 12.05 24.99
N GLY A 40 0.34 10.76 25.24
CA GLY A 40 0.55 10.13 26.54
C GLY A 40 2.01 10.17 27.01
N PHE A 41 2.96 9.92 26.10
CA PHE A 41 4.38 10.07 26.40
C PHE A 41 4.78 11.52 26.66
N LEU A 42 4.27 12.48 25.87
CA LEU A 42 4.50 13.90 26.09
C LEU A 42 3.92 14.39 27.44
N ALA A 43 2.73 13.90 27.80
CA ALA A 43 2.08 14.20 29.06
C ALA A 43 2.87 13.67 30.27
N GLN A 44 3.77 12.70 30.10
CA GLN A 44 4.66 12.23 31.17
C GLN A 44 5.66 13.30 31.63
N PHE A 45 5.95 14.30 30.80
CA PHE A 45 6.79 15.46 31.15
C PHE A 45 5.99 16.60 31.80
N SER A 46 4.66 16.45 31.93
CA SER A 46 3.79 17.43 32.60
C SER A 46 3.85 17.29 34.13
N MET A 47 3.31 18.28 34.83
CA MET A 47 3.17 18.25 36.30
C MET A 47 2.17 17.18 36.79
N GLU A 48 1.34 16.63 35.91
CA GLU A 48 0.38 15.55 36.21
C GLU A 48 0.66 14.27 35.41
N PRO A 49 1.71 13.50 35.77
CA PRO A 49 2.13 12.32 35.00
C PRO A 49 1.09 11.18 34.99
N ARG A 50 0.17 11.14 35.95
CA ARG A 50 -0.89 10.12 36.00
C ARG A 50 -1.84 10.20 34.80
N SER A 51 -2.10 11.41 34.29
CA SER A 51 -2.95 11.62 33.12
C SER A 51 -2.31 11.03 31.85
N GLY A 52 -0.98 11.14 31.72
CA GLY A 52 -0.21 10.54 30.63
C GLY A 52 -0.28 9.01 30.60
N LEU A 53 -0.19 8.37 31.77
CA LEU A 53 -0.32 6.90 31.88
C LEU A 53 -1.69 6.39 31.41
N VAL A 54 -2.78 7.13 31.69
CA VAL A 54 -4.13 6.76 31.21
C VAL A 54 -4.21 6.86 29.68
N LEU A 55 -3.65 7.91 29.08
CA LEU A 55 -3.56 8.03 27.62
C LEU A 55 -2.74 6.90 27.01
N LEU A 56 -1.64 6.51 27.65
CA LEU A 56 -0.84 5.36 27.21
C LEU A 56 -1.65 4.05 27.25
N LEU A 57 -2.43 3.81 28.30
CA LEU A 57 -3.30 2.63 28.38
C LEU A 57 -4.33 2.59 27.26
N ILE A 58 -5.01 3.72 26.99
CA ILE A 58 -5.96 3.82 25.89
C ILE A 58 -5.25 3.57 24.55
N GLY A 59 -4.09 4.19 24.35
CA GLY A 59 -3.29 4.02 23.14
C GLY A 59 -2.87 2.57 22.89
N TYR A 60 -2.31 1.89 23.91
CA TYR A 60 -1.89 0.49 23.78
C TYR A 60 -3.07 -0.45 23.56
N PHE A 61 -4.21 -0.20 24.20
CA PHE A 61 -5.44 -0.96 23.96
C PHE A 61 -5.91 -0.82 22.49
N LEU A 62 -5.92 0.40 21.95
CA LEU A 62 -6.31 0.64 20.56
C LEU A 62 -5.35 -0.02 19.57
N ILE A 63 -4.03 0.07 19.80
CA ILE A 63 -3.03 -0.62 18.98
C ILE A 63 -3.27 -2.14 19.02
N ALA A 64 -3.50 -2.72 20.19
CA ALA A 64 -3.79 -4.15 20.31
C ALA A 64 -5.05 -4.52 19.51
N ALA A 65 -6.14 -3.77 19.65
CA ALA A 65 -7.39 -4.00 18.93
C ALA A 65 -7.22 -3.92 17.40
N VAL A 66 -6.49 -2.93 16.91
CA VAL A 66 -6.17 -2.78 15.47
C VAL A 66 -5.36 -3.95 14.95
N ASN A 67 -4.34 -4.39 15.68
CA ASN A 67 -3.52 -5.53 15.25
C ASN A 67 -4.28 -6.86 15.35
N VAL A 68 -5.21 -7.02 16.30
CA VAL A 68 -6.13 -8.16 16.34
C VAL A 68 -7.05 -8.16 15.12
N HIS A 69 -7.63 -7.01 14.77
CA HIS A 69 -8.45 -6.88 13.57
C HIS A 69 -7.64 -7.22 12.30
N ASP A 70 -6.41 -6.69 12.19
CA ASP A 70 -5.50 -6.97 11.08
C ASP A 70 -5.17 -8.46 11.00
N LEU A 71 -4.85 -9.10 12.12
CA LEU A 71 -4.60 -10.54 12.21
C LEU A 71 -5.81 -11.36 11.76
N VAL A 72 -7.01 -11.00 12.21
CA VAL A 72 -8.26 -11.66 11.81
C VAL A 72 -8.53 -11.47 10.31
N ALA A 73 -8.26 -10.28 9.77
CA ALA A 73 -8.38 -10.02 8.34
C ALA A 73 -7.41 -10.88 7.51
N HIS A 74 -6.17 -11.07 8.00
CA HIS A 74 -5.19 -11.98 7.37
C HIS A 74 -5.62 -13.45 7.48
N LEU A 75 -6.15 -13.89 8.63
CA LEU A 75 -6.69 -15.25 8.81
C LEU A 75 -7.89 -15.53 7.90
N ALA A 76 -8.84 -14.60 7.84
CA ALA A 76 -9.99 -14.66 6.95
C ALA A 76 -9.56 -14.64 5.49
N GLY A 77 -8.45 -13.94 5.17
CA GLY A 77 -7.81 -13.87 3.86
C GLY A 77 -7.19 -15.18 3.34
N ILE A 78 -7.06 -16.20 4.21
CA ILE A 78 -6.56 -17.55 3.85
C ILE A 78 -7.65 -18.60 4.13
N ASP A 79 -8.91 -18.17 4.36
CA ASP A 79 -10.03 -19.03 4.76
C ASP A 79 -9.69 -19.96 5.95
N TYR A 80 -8.85 -19.49 6.88
CA TYR A 80 -8.31 -20.28 8.01
C TYR A 80 -7.55 -21.55 7.60
N ARG A 81 -7.13 -21.68 6.33
CA ARG A 81 -6.34 -22.80 5.85
C ARG A 81 -4.85 -22.60 6.20
N LEU A 82 -4.53 -22.84 7.46
CA LEU A 82 -3.16 -22.81 7.98
C LEU A 82 -2.13 -23.64 7.18
N PRO A 83 -2.47 -24.77 6.52
CA PRO A 83 -1.50 -25.51 5.69
C PRO A 83 -0.96 -24.71 4.49
N LEU A 84 -1.64 -23.64 4.05
CA LEU A 84 -1.11 -22.77 3.00
C LEU A 84 0.11 -21.95 3.47
N MET A 85 0.28 -21.73 4.78
CA MET A 85 1.49 -21.09 5.34
C MET A 85 2.74 -21.97 5.21
N GLU A 86 2.61 -23.30 5.09
CA GLU A 86 3.76 -24.19 4.95
C GLU A 86 4.45 -24.08 3.58
N PHE A 87 3.69 -23.70 2.54
CA PHE A 87 4.22 -23.53 1.19
C PHE A 87 5.00 -22.22 1.01
N ASP A 88 4.74 -21.22 1.86
CA ASP A 88 5.47 -19.95 1.87
C ASP A 88 5.68 -19.48 3.32
N VAL A 89 6.56 -20.20 4.03
CA VAL A 89 6.92 -19.95 5.44
C VAL A 89 7.41 -18.51 5.63
N GLN A 90 8.03 -17.91 4.62
CA GLN A 90 8.53 -16.55 4.67
C GLN A 90 7.40 -15.52 4.63
N LEU A 91 6.38 -15.74 3.80
CA LEU A 91 5.17 -14.91 3.78
C LEU A 91 4.32 -15.14 5.04
N GLY A 92 4.16 -16.39 5.47
CA GLY A 92 3.41 -16.75 6.68
C GLY A 92 4.01 -16.15 7.95
N LEU A 93 5.32 -16.30 8.18
CA LEU A 93 5.96 -15.73 9.35
C LEU A 93 5.97 -14.20 9.30
N VAL A 94 6.26 -13.56 8.16
CA VAL A 94 6.35 -12.10 8.12
C VAL A 94 4.97 -11.43 8.13
N GLU A 95 3.95 -12.03 7.49
CA GLU A 95 2.60 -11.45 7.48
C GLU A 95 1.85 -11.68 8.80
N PHE A 96 2.04 -12.83 9.48
CA PHE A 96 1.34 -13.15 10.73
C PHE A 96 2.14 -12.83 11.99
N ALA A 97 3.46 -13.04 12.00
CA ALA A 97 4.23 -12.78 13.22
C ALA A 97 4.30 -11.29 13.54
N VAL A 98 4.24 -10.40 12.53
CA VAL A 98 4.22 -8.94 12.76
C VAL A 98 3.03 -8.52 13.63
N PRO A 99 1.75 -8.76 13.22
CA PRO A 99 0.60 -8.47 14.09
C PRO A 99 0.68 -9.16 15.44
N VAL A 100 1.11 -10.43 15.51
CA VAL A 100 1.19 -11.18 16.77
C VAL A 100 2.18 -10.56 17.74
N VAL A 101 3.40 -10.24 17.30
CA VAL A 101 4.43 -9.60 18.13
C VAL A 101 3.94 -8.22 18.58
N GLN A 102 3.26 -7.47 17.71
CA GLN A 102 2.72 -6.17 18.04
C GLN A 102 1.59 -6.25 19.10
N ILE A 103 0.70 -7.25 19.00
CA ILE A 103 -0.35 -7.51 20.00
C ILE A 103 0.29 -7.85 21.35
N LEU A 104 1.24 -8.79 21.37
CA LEU A 104 1.92 -9.20 22.59
C LEU A 104 2.66 -8.04 23.25
N GLY A 105 3.41 -7.26 22.47
CA GLY A 105 4.10 -6.08 22.97
C GLY A 105 3.13 -5.03 23.53
N SER A 106 2.03 -4.76 22.82
CA SER A 106 1.00 -3.80 23.26
C SER A 106 0.34 -4.25 24.55
N LEU A 107 0.01 -5.53 24.66
CA LEU A 107 -0.64 -6.12 25.83
C LEU A 107 0.31 -6.09 27.04
N LEU A 108 1.59 -6.41 26.84
CA LEU A 108 2.57 -6.33 27.91
C LEU A 108 2.81 -4.88 28.36
N SER A 109 2.96 -3.93 27.44
CA SER A 109 3.06 -2.51 27.80
C SER A 109 1.82 -2.02 28.53
N PHE A 110 0.63 -2.45 28.12
CA PHE A 110 -0.63 -2.15 28.80
C PHE A 110 -0.65 -2.71 30.23
N LEU A 111 -0.38 -4.01 30.41
CA LEU A 111 -0.34 -4.64 31.73
C LEU A 111 0.73 -4.00 32.62
N GLY A 112 1.90 -3.67 32.05
CA GLY A 112 2.99 -3.03 32.78
C GLY A 112 2.56 -1.69 33.35
N ILE A 113 1.91 -0.86 32.54
CA ILE A 113 1.39 0.45 32.99
C ILE A 113 0.23 0.28 33.98
N LEU A 114 -0.67 -0.67 33.73
CA LEU A 114 -1.80 -0.95 34.63
C LEU A 114 -1.31 -1.38 36.01
N PHE A 115 -0.33 -2.29 36.06
CA PHE A 115 0.27 -2.71 37.32
C PHE A 115 1.15 -1.64 37.95
N LEU A 116 1.79 -0.75 37.19
CA LEU A 116 2.45 0.42 37.76
C LEU A 116 1.47 1.34 38.49
N LEU A 117 0.26 1.53 37.94
CA LEU A 117 -0.79 2.35 38.56
C LEU A 117 -1.37 1.71 39.83
N ILE A 118 -1.50 0.37 39.88
CA ILE A 118 -2.17 -0.34 40.97
C ILE A 118 -1.19 -0.88 42.03
N LEU A 119 -0.04 -1.41 41.61
CA LEU A 119 0.92 -2.14 42.45
C LEU A 119 2.29 -1.42 42.61
N GLY A 120 2.55 -0.34 41.88
CA GLY A 120 3.80 0.42 41.97
C GLY A 120 4.99 -0.17 41.20
N ASN A 121 6.21 0.29 41.51
CA ASN A 121 7.42 0.19 40.66
C ASN A 121 7.93 -1.23 40.32
N THR A 122 7.43 -2.28 40.94
CA THR A 122 7.94 -3.65 40.70
C THR A 122 7.71 -4.12 39.25
N TRP A 123 6.74 -3.54 38.56
CA TRP A 123 6.28 -4.00 37.24
C TRP A 123 6.85 -3.23 36.05
N VAL A 124 7.82 -2.33 36.28
CA VAL A 124 8.48 -1.57 35.21
C VAL A 124 9.08 -2.50 34.15
N TRP A 125 9.72 -3.60 34.58
CA TRP A 125 10.35 -4.58 33.68
C TRP A 125 9.38 -5.22 32.70
N LEU A 126 8.11 -5.41 33.10
CA LEU A 126 7.07 -5.96 32.25
C LEU A 126 6.74 -4.96 31.10
N GLY A 127 6.66 -3.67 31.42
CA GLY A 127 6.51 -2.60 30.42
C GLY A 127 7.73 -2.41 29.51
N VAL A 128 8.94 -2.62 30.05
CA VAL A 128 10.21 -2.58 29.27
C VAL A 128 10.25 -3.72 28.25
N PHE A 129 9.90 -4.94 28.66
CA PHE A 129 9.85 -6.08 27.74
C PHE A 129 8.75 -5.88 26.67
N GLY A 130 7.60 -5.31 27.05
CA GLY A 130 6.56 -4.91 26.10
C GLY A 130 7.07 -3.91 25.05
N SER A 131 7.80 -2.88 25.49
CA SER A 131 8.40 -1.88 24.59
C SER A 131 9.42 -2.50 23.63
N LEU A 132 10.22 -3.46 24.10
CA LEU A 132 11.16 -4.21 23.26
C LEU A 132 10.44 -5.03 22.19
N LEU A 133 9.36 -5.72 22.55
CA LEU A 133 8.54 -6.46 21.59
C LEU A 133 7.90 -5.52 20.55
N LEU A 134 7.40 -4.36 20.95
CA LEU A 134 6.88 -3.35 20.03
C LEU A 134 7.94 -2.81 19.07
N PHE A 135 9.17 -2.64 19.55
CA PHE A 135 10.30 -2.25 18.70
C PHE A 135 10.63 -3.34 17.69
N ILE A 136 10.72 -4.61 18.13
CA ILE A 136 10.95 -5.76 17.26
C ILE A 136 9.81 -5.89 16.23
N GLY A 137 8.56 -5.79 16.65
CA GLY A 137 7.38 -5.82 15.77
C GLY A 137 7.40 -4.70 14.75
N GLY A 138 7.79 -3.49 15.16
CA GLY A 138 8.01 -2.36 14.26
C GLY A 138 9.10 -2.62 13.22
N LEU A 139 10.24 -3.17 13.64
CA LEU A 139 11.34 -3.52 12.72
C LEU A 139 10.92 -4.61 11.73
N MET A 140 10.21 -5.64 12.21
CA MET A 140 9.66 -6.68 11.34
C MET A 140 8.65 -6.10 10.34
N ASN A 141 7.85 -5.12 10.75
CA ASN A 141 6.94 -4.42 9.84
C ASN A 141 7.70 -3.63 8.75
N VAL A 142 8.83 -2.98 9.10
CA VAL A 142 9.70 -2.33 8.11
C VAL A 142 10.28 -3.35 7.13
N VAL A 143 10.77 -4.49 7.62
CA VAL A 143 11.28 -5.59 6.77
C VAL A 143 10.18 -6.13 5.85
N LYS A 144 8.97 -6.32 6.37
CA LYS A 144 7.77 -6.71 5.61
C LYS A 144 7.53 -5.75 4.45
N VAL A 145 7.46 -4.45 4.74
CA VAL A 145 7.22 -3.41 3.73
C VAL A 145 8.34 -3.40 2.70
N PHE A 146 9.60 -3.50 3.12
CA PHE A 146 10.74 -3.50 2.19
C PHE A 146 10.71 -4.71 1.25
N LYS A 147 10.48 -5.92 1.79
CA LYS A 147 10.35 -7.13 0.97
C LYS A 147 9.18 -7.05 0.02
N MET A 148 8.06 -6.48 0.46
CA MET A 148 6.90 -6.24 -0.37
C MET A 148 7.19 -5.25 -1.51
N GLN A 149 7.92 -4.15 -1.27
CA GLN A 149 8.36 -3.25 -2.34
C GLN A 149 9.28 -3.96 -3.34
N GLN A 150 10.25 -4.72 -2.85
CA GLN A 150 11.23 -5.39 -3.69
C GLN A 150 10.56 -6.40 -4.64
N MET A 151 9.65 -7.23 -4.12
CA MET A 151 8.92 -8.21 -4.93
C MET A 151 8.00 -7.56 -5.97
N ASN A 152 7.32 -6.48 -5.60
CA ASN A 152 6.45 -5.75 -6.52
C ASN A 152 7.26 -5.05 -7.61
N GLY A 153 8.39 -4.42 -7.25
CA GLY A 153 9.31 -3.80 -8.20
C GLY A 153 9.84 -4.80 -9.23
N LEU A 154 10.32 -5.95 -8.76
CA LEU A 154 10.83 -7.01 -9.64
C LEU A 154 9.75 -7.57 -10.58
N ARG A 155 8.51 -7.71 -10.09
CA ARG A 155 7.36 -8.15 -10.90
C ARG A 155 6.98 -7.10 -11.94
N LEU A 156 6.90 -5.82 -11.55
CA LEU A 156 6.60 -4.71 -12.45
C LEU A 156 7.67 -4.59 -13.53
N GLU A 157 8.94 -4.79 -13.19
CA GLU A 157 10.05 -4.80 -14.15
C GLU A 157 9.96 -5.97 -15.12
N LYS A 158 9.66 -7.19 -14.64
CA LYS A 158 9.41 -8.35 -15.52
C LYS A 158 8.20 -8.15 -16.44
N LEU A 159 7.11 -7.57 -15.93
CA LEU A 159 5.92 -7.27 -16.73
C LEU A 159 6.20 -6.18 -17.77
N ARG A 160 7.00 -5.17 -17.43
CA ARG A 160 7.45 -4.14 -18.38
C ARG A 160 8.40 -4.72 -19.42
N GLY A 161 9.36 -5.54 -19.02
CA GLY A 161 10.28 -6.24 -19.92
C GLY A 161 9.54 -7.16 -20.89
N GLY A 162 8.66 -8.03 -20.38
CA GLY A 162 7.85 -8.93 -21.21
C GLY A 162 6.85 -8.20 -22.12
N ALA A 163 6.25 -7.09 -21.67
CA ALA A 163 5.40 -6.26 -22.53
C ALA A 163 6.21 -5.54 -23.61
N GLN A 164 7.41 -5.06 -23.28
CA GLN A 164 8.30 -4.40 -24.22
C GLN A 164 8.89 -5.38 -25.26
N GLU A 165 9.26 -6.58 -24.83
CA GLU A 165 9.64 -7.71 -25.71
C GLU A 165 8.48 -8.12 -26.63
N GLY A 166 7.25 -8.14 -26.10
CA GLY A 166 6.04 -8.38 -26.89
C GLY A 166 5.81 -7.29 -27.95
N LEU A 167 5.99 -6.02 -27.59
CA LEU A 167 5.89 -4.89 -28.52
C LEU A 167 7.00 -4.88 -29.56
N VAL A 168 8.23 -5.28 -29.20
CA VAL A 168 9.35 -5.44 -30.14
C VAL A 168 9.08 -6.56 -31.13
N ARG A 169 8.58 -7.72 -30.70
CA ARG A 169 8.16 -8.79 -31.62
C ARG A 169 7.05 -8.37 -32.58
N VAL A 170 6.05 -7.63 -32.11
CA VAL A 170 4.98 -7.10 -32.98
C VAL A 170 5.52 -6.06 -33.97
N ARG A 171 6.52 -5.26 -33.56
CA ARG A 171 7.22 -4.29 -34.41
C ARG A 171 8.17 -4.96 -35.41
N GLU A 172 8.81 -6.07 -35.05
CA GLU A 172 9.66 -6.85 -35.96
C GLU A 172 8.81 -7.64 -36.97
N GLY A 173 7.60 -8.06 -36.59
CA GLY A 173 6.62 -8.68 -37.50
C GLY A 173 5.85 -7.68 -38.39
N ARG A 174 5.82 -6.39 -38.03
CA ARG A 174 5.33 -5.31 -38.90
C ARG A 174 6.51 -4.45 -39.36
N VAL A 175 7.08 -4.82 -40.50
CA VAL A 175 7.98 -3.98 -41.31
C VAL A 175 7.50 -2.52 -41.25
N PRO A 176 8.35 -1.55 -40.87
CA PRO A 176 7.91 -0.16 -40.83
C PRO A 176 7.53 0.27 -42.25
N LEU A 177 6.26 0.63 -42.42
CA LEU A 177 5.80 1.49 -43.51
C LEU A 177 6.49 2.85 -43.35
N ILE A 178 7.75 2.95 -43.75
CA ILE A 178 8.25 4.17 -44.36
C ILE A 178 8.41 3.82 -45.83
N THR A 179 7.34 4.08 -46.55
CA THR A 179 7.23 4.05 -48.00
C THR A 179 8.28 5.00 -48.59
N ASP A 180 9.47 4.48 -48.87
CA ASP A 180 10.47 5.12 -49.75
C ASP A 180 10.03 5.14 -51.24
N GLU A 181 8.81 4.70 -51.55
CA GLU A 181 8.24 4.72 -52.90
C GLU A 181 7.68 6.09 -53.37
N SER A 182 7.64 7.12 -52.51
CA SER A 182 7.04 8.41 -52.90
C SER A 182 8.04 9.45 -53.45
N LEU A 183 9.36 9.21 -53.35
CA LEU A 183 10.37 10.15 -53.85
C LEU A 183 10.88 9.84 -55.27
N SER A 184 10.68 8.62 -55.78
CA SER A 184 11.10 8.26 -57.15
C SER A 184 10.14 8.79 -58.22
N THR A 185 8.83 8.81 -57.94
CA THR A 185 7.81 9.21 -58.93
C THR A 185 7.72 10.73 -59.16
N ARG A 186 8.28 11.56 -58.26
CA ARG A 186 8.26 13.03 -58.41
C ARG A 186 9.42 13.63 -59.20
N ARG A 187 10.43 12.84 -59.61
CA ARG A 187 11.55 13.37 -60.43
C ARG A 187 11.30 13.32 -61.94
N PHE A 188 10.24 12.66 -62.41
CA PHE A 188 9.96 12.52 -63.84
C PHE A 188 8.80 13.35 -64.38
N GLN A 189 8.15 14.17 -63.56
CA GLN A 189 7.10 15.10 -64.02
C GLN A 189 7.48 16.54 -63.68
N GLY A 190 8.48 17.05 -64.39
CA GLY A 190 8.79 18.46 -64.46
C GLY A 190 8.88 18.90 -65.91
N ALA A 191 7.77 19.36 -66.49
CA ALA A 191 7.72 20.36 -67.57
C ALA A 191 6.26 20.63 -67.98
N GLU A 192 5.60 21.61 -67.36
CA GLU A 192 5.11 22.84 -68.01
C GLU A 192 3.97 23.53 -67.20
N PRO A 193 3.83 24.87 -67.29
CA PRO A 193 3.09 25.68 -66.31
C PRO A 193 1.78 26.25 -66.86
N LYS A 194 0.72 26.38 -66.02
CA LYS A 194 -0.28 27.47 -66.15
C LYS A 194 -1.25 27.61 -64.96
N LYS A 195 -0.98 28.65 -64.15
CA LYS A 195 -1.84 29.73 -63.61
C LYS A 195 -3.19 29.44 -62.87
N PRO A 196 -3.60 30.37 -61.99
CA PRO A 196 -4.20 30.07 -60.69
C PRO A 196 -5.72 30.25 -60.65
N ILE A 197 -6.41 29.55 -59.75
CA ILE A 197 -7.81 29.83 -59.40
C ILE A 197 -7.94 29.86 -57.86
N ALA A 198 -8.33 31.04 -57.37
CA ALA A 198 -8.79 31.37 -56.01
C ALA A 198 -10.10 30.60 -55.67
N ALA A 199 -10.69 30.53 -54.48
CA ALA A 199 -10.64 31.32 -53.26
C ALA A 199 -11.21 30.47 -52.09
N THR A 200 -10.99 30.97 -50.87
CA THR A 200 -11.57 30.67 -49.54
C THR A 200 -13.12 30.61 -49.49
N PRO A 201 -13.83 30.51 -48.33
CA PRO A 201 -13.60 29.90 -46.99
C PRO A 201 -14.82 29.06 -46.46
N TYR A 202 -14.60 28.09 -45.56
CA TYR A 202 -15.69 27.34 -44.89
C TYR A 202 -16.14 28.06 -43.60
N LYS A 203 -17.16 28.92 -43.72
CA LYS A 203 -18.05 29.29 -42.61
C LYS A 203 -19.48 28.90 -43.01
N ASP A 204 -20.29 28.61 -42.01
CA ASP A 204 -21.75 28.42 -42.06
C ASP A 204 -22.23 26.96 -42.11
N VAL A 205 -22.06 26.22 -41.01
CA VAL A 205 -23.10 25.30 -40.51
C VAL A 205 -23.09 25.31 -38.98
N LEU A 206 -23.46 26.44 -38.40
CA LEU A 206 -24.07 26.48 -37.07
C LEU A 206 -25.49 27.01 -37.27
N VAL A 207 -26.42 26.48 -36.48
CA VAL A 207 -27.85 26.82 -36.40
C VAL A 207 -28.77 25.98 -37.31
N SER A 208 -29.12 24.81 -36.81
CA SER A 208 -30.43 24.19 -37.05
C SER A 208 -31.00 23.82 -35.68
N ASN A 209 -31.68 24.78 -35.06
CA ASN A 209 -32.56 24.52 -33.93
C ASN A 209 -33.72 25.50 -34.02
N THR A 210 -34.78 25.07 -34.69
CA THR A 210 -36.18 25.48 -34.43
C THR A 210 -37.10 24.49 -35.14
#